data_AF-A0A2M9QBX1-F1
#
_entry.id   AF-A0A2M9QBX1-F1
#
_cell.length_a   1.000
_cell.length_b   1.000
_cell.length_c   1.000
_cell.angle_alpha   90.00
_cell.angle_beta   90.00
_cell.angle_gamma   90.00
#
_symmetry.space_group_name_H-M   'P 1'
#
loop_
_entity.id
_entity.type
_entity.pdbx_description
1 polymer ?
#
loop_
_entity_poly.entity_id
_entity_poly.type
_entity_poly.pdbx_seq_one_letter_code
_entity_poly.pdbx_strand_id
1 'polypeptide(L)'
;MNDAEKLEIKKVYKKTLLVILISILFFAGIIGYGIYWLFFDWTRFKQELIAESTSPQGTYTVKAYVSDAGATTSFSVLGELVFNHEKRKSKKIYWQYRENRAYINWRDDDTVSINGVTLNVPDETYDFRDNE
;
A
#
# COMPACT_ATOMS: atom_id res chain seq x y z
N MET A 1 34.89 38.49 28.96
CA MET A 1 34.55 37.89 27.65
C MET A 1 34.29 39.01 26.67
N ASN A 2 35.10 39.11 25.61
CA ASN A 2 35.04 40.20 24.62
C ASN A 2 33.97 39.93 23.54
N ASP A 3 33.70 40.91 22.69
CA ASP A 3 32.63 40.80 21.68
C ASP A 3 32.94 39.80 20.56
N ALA A 4 34.22 39.55 20.26
CA ALA A 4 34.64 38.53 19.30
C ALA A 4 34.37 37.11 19.84
N GLU A 5 34.67 36.86 21.12
CA GLU A 5 34.38 35.60 21.81
C GLU A 5 32.87 35.32 21.85
N LYS A 6 32.06 36.34 22.15
CA LYS A 6 30.58 36.23 22.13
C LYS A 6 30.06 35.91 20.72
N LEU A 7 30.64 36.51 19.68
CA LEU A 7 30.26 36.27 18.29
C LEU A 7 30.58 34.84 17.84
N GLU A 8 31.78 34.34 18.17
CA GLU A 8 32.20 32.97 17.85
C GLU A 8 31.33 31.94 18.57
N ILE A 9 31.04 32.11 19.87
CA ILE A 9 30.12 31.24 20.61
C ILE A 9 28.74 31.22 19.95
N LYS A 10 28.20 32.38 19.57
CA LYS A 10 26.90 32.47 18.89
C LYS A 10 26.89 31.76 17.55
N LYS A 11 27.97 31.84 16.76
CA LYS A 11 28.12 31.11 15.49
C LYS A 11 28.15 29.59 15.71
N VAL A 12 28.94 29.12 16.68
CA VAL A 12 29.02 27.70 17.03
C VAL A 12 27.66 27.19 17.50
N TYR A 13 26.98 27.91 18.38
CA TYR A 13 25.62 27.55 18.84
C TYR A 13 24.64 27.44 17.67
N LYS A 14 24.64 28.43 16.76
CA LYS A 14 23.76 28.42 15.57
C LYS A 14 24.05 27.22 14.66
N LYS A 15 25.33 26.88 14.47
CA LYS A 15 25.76 25.73 13.66
C LYS A 15 25.34 24.41 14.31
N THR A 16 25.56 24.25 15.62
CA THR A 16 25.15 23.05 16.37
C THR A 16 23.64 22.88 16.36
N LEU A 17 22.88 23.96 16.60
CA LEU A 17 21.42 23.95 16.52
C LEU A 17 20.92 23.53 15.13
N LEU A 18 21.55 24.04 14.07
CA LEU A 18 21.22 23.69 12.69
C LEU A 18 21.49 22.20 12.40
N VAL A 19 22.62 21.65 12.86
CA VAL A 19 22.92 20.22 12.72
C VAL A 19 21.88 19.37 13.46
N ILE A 20 21.52 19.72 14.70
CA ILE A 20 20.51 19.00 15.48
C ILE A 20 19.15 19.01 14.76
N LEU A 21 18.72 20.17 14.24
CA LEU A 21 17.45 20.29 13.51
C LEU A 21 17.44 19.41 12.25
N ILE A 22 18.54 19.38 11.49
CA ILE A 22 18.68 18.51 10.31
C ILE A 22 18.62 17.04 10.73
N SER A 23 19.30 16.65 11.80
CA SER A 23 19.26 15.27 12.31
C SER A 23 17.84 14.87 12.74
N ILE A 24 17.12 15.74 13.46
CA ILE A 24 15.72 15.48 13.85
C ILE A 24 14.84 15.29 12.62
N LEU A 25 14.96 16.18 11.62
CA LEU A 25 14.18 16.07 10.38
C LEU A 25 14.47 14.76 9.64
N PHE A 26 15.73 14.34 9.61
CA PHE A 26 16.15 13.09 8.99
C PHE A 26 15.54 11.87 9.72
N PHE A 27 15.64 11.81 11.04
CA PHE A 27 15.02 10.72 11.83
C PHE A 27 13.50 10.72 11.72
N ALA A 28 12.85 11.89 11.73
CA ALA A 28 11.42 12.01 11.51
C ALA A 28 11.01 11.47 10.13
N GLY A 29 11.81 11.72 9.09
CA GLY A 29 11.61 11.15 7.76
C GLY A 29 11.70 9.62 7.74
N ILE A 30 12.70 9.04 8.41
CA ILE A 30 12.86 7.57 8.53
C ILE A 30 11.68 6.96 9.28
N ILE A 31 11.30 7.54 10.43
CA ILE A 31 10.18 7.06 11.24
C ILE A 31 8.88 7.16 10.43
N GLY A 32 8.65 8.28 9.75
CA GLY A 32 7.48 8.47 8.89
C GLY A 32 7.39 7.44 7.78
N TYR A 33 8.53 7.13 7.12
CA TYR A 33 8.58 6.06 6.12
C TYR A 33 8.31 4.68 6.73
N GLY A 34 8.87 4.39 7.90
CA GLY A 34 8.63 3.13 8.62
C GLY A 34 7.15 2.93 8.99
N ILE A 35 6.49 3.98 9.48
CA ILE A 35 5.04 3.98 9.74
C ILE A 35 4.26 3.75 8.44
N TYR A 36 4.61 4.46 7.36
CA TYR A 36 3.95 4.27 6.07
C TYR A 36 4.05 2.82 5.60
N TRP A 37 5.25 2.23 5.65
CA TRP A 37 5.48 0.84 5.28
C TRP A 37 4.74 -0.15 6.20
N LEU A 38 4.69 0.10 7.50
CA LEU A 38 4.02 -0.79 8.46
C LEU A 38 2.49 -0.78 8.38
N PHE A 39 1.86 0.31 7.93
CA PHE A 39 0.40 0.43 7.98
C PHE A 39 -0.27 0.54 6.60
N PHE A 40 0.40 1.14 5.62
CA PHE A 40 -0.19 1.43 4.31
C PHE A 40 0.34 0.52 3.19
N ASP A 41 1.49 -0.13 3.39
CA ASP A 41 2.00 -1.10 2.43
C ASP A 41 1.30 -2.44 2.60
N TRP A 42 0.23 -2.63 1.81
CA TRP A 42 -0.54 -3.87 1.78
C TRP A 42 0.17 -4.98 0.99
N THR A 43 1.21 -4.67 0.20
CA THR A 43 1.85 -5.66 -0.67
C THR A 43 2.51 -6.79 0.12
N ARG A 44 2.90 -6.53 1.36
CA ARG A 44 3.43 -7.53 2.30
C ARG A 44 2.47 -8.68 2.61
N PHE A 45 1.17 -8.49 2.38
CA PHE A 45 0.16 -9.52 2.61
C PHE A 45 -0.01 -10.43 1.40
N LYS A 46 0.50 -10.07 0.22
CA LYS A 46 0.49 -10.95 -0.95
C LYS A 46 1.50 -12.07 -0.71
N GLN A 47 1.05 -13.31 -0.80
CA GLN A 47 1.95 -14.47 -0.70
C GLN A 47 1.97 -15.22 -2.02
N GLU A 48 0.91 -15.96 -2.33
CA GLU A 48 0.83 -16.80 -3.52
C GLU A 48 -0.24 -16.27 -4.48
N LEU A 49 0.12 -16.13 -5.76
CA LEU A 49 -0.82 -15.79 -6.83
C LEU A 49 -1.67 -17.04 -7.14
N ILE A 50 -2.98 -16.94 -6.94
CA ILE A 50 -3.92 -18.06 -7.09
C ILE A 50 -4.80 -17.96 -8.33
N ALA A 51 -5.00 -16.75 -8.86
CA ALA A 51 -5.74 -16.53 -10.10
C ALA A 51 -5.34 -15.18 -10.72
N GLU A 52 -5.47 -15.09 -12.04
CA GLU A 52 -5.42 -13.82 -12.76
C GLU A 52 -6.41 -13.83 -13.93
N SER A 53 -6.93 -12.65 -14.27
CA SER A 53 -7.82 -12.49 -15.42
C SER A 53 -7.75 -11.06 -15.97
N THR A 54 -7.65 -10.96 -17.29
CA THR A 54 -7.56 -9.69 -18.02
C THR A 54 -8.94 -9.27 -18.52
N SER A 55 -9.22 -7.97 -18.45
CA SER A 55 -10.48 -7.40 -18.94
C SER A 55 -10.63 -7.60 -20.47
N PRO A 56 -11.86 -7.62 -21.01
CA PRO A 56 -12.08 -7.99 -22.41
C PRO A 56 -11.35 -7.10 -23.43
N GLN A 57 -11.17 -5.81 -23.14
CA GLN A 57 -10.42 -4.88 -24.00
C GLN A 57 -8.95 -4.76 -23.59
N GLY A 58 -8.55 -5.41 -22.49
CA GLY A 58 -7.18 -5.44 -22.02
C GLY A 58 -6.76 -4.22 -21.23
N THR A 59 -7.67 -3.31 -20.85
CA THR A 59 -7.35 -2.13 -20.05
C THR A 59 -6.80 -2.49 -18.67
N TYR A 60 -7.36 -3.54 -18.06
CA TYR A 60 -6.98 -3.98 -16.72
C TYR A 60 -6.66 -5.46 -16.64
N THR A 61 -5.85 -5.82 -15.66
CA THR A 61 -5.67 -7.21 -15.22
C THR A 61 -5.93 -7.29 -13.73
N VAL A 62 -6.81 -8.20 -13.30
CA VAL A 62 -6.96 -8.52 -11.87
C VAL A 62 -6.09 -9.71 -11.53
N LYS A 63 -5.27 -9.57 -10.50
CA LYS A 63 -4.46 -10.63 -9.90
C LYS A 63 -4.94 -10.91 -8.48
N ALA A 64 -5.30 -12.14 -8.19
CA ALA A 64 -5.74 -12.57 -6.88
C ALA A 64 -4.66 -13.36 -6.17
N TYR A 65 -4.38 -13.00 -4.91
CA TYR A 65 -3.39 -13.64 -4.07
C TYR A 65 -4.07 -14.20 -2.82
N VAL A 66 -3.62 -15.37 -2.37
CA VAL A 66 -3.95 -15.84 -1.03
C VAL A 66 -2.95 -15.30 -0.02
N SER A 67 -3.43 -15.03 1.18
CA SER A 67 -2.66 -14.58 2.35
C SER A 67 -2.99 -15.46 3.54
N ASP A 68 -1.97 -16.06 4.13
CA ASP A 68 -1.98 -16.88 5.34
C ASP A 68 -1.18 -16.17 6.44
N ALA A 69 -1.85 -15.77 7.52
CA ALA A 69 -1.20 -15.15 8.67
C ALA A 69 -0.74 -16.17 9.74
N GLY A 70 -0.81 -17.48 9.44
CA GLY A 70 -0.31 -18.57 10.26
C GLY A 70 -1.38 -19.43 10.94
N ALA A 71 -0.93 -20.34 11.81
CA ALA A 71 -1.70 -21.49 12.31
C ALA A 71 -3.07 -21.19 12.94
N THR A 72 -3.28 -19.98 13.47
CA THR A 72 -4.52 -19.58 14.16
C THR A 72 -5.40 -18.63 13.35
N THR A 73 -4.98 -18.25 12.15
CA THR A 73 -5.69 -17.29 11.30
C THR A 73 -6.20 -17.96 10.04
N SER A 74 -7.43 -17.65 9.65
CA SER A 74 -7.96 -18.10 8.37
C SER A 74 -7.30 -17.35 7.21
N PHE A 75 -7.21 -18.03 6.06
CA PHE A 75 -6.77 -17.44 4.80
C PHE A 75 -7.61 -16.22 4.42
N SER A 76 -6.99 -15.31 3.67
CA SER A 76 -7.65 -14.19 3.00
C SER A 76 -7.30 -14.17 1.53
N VAL A 77 -8.21 -13.69 0.69
CA VAL A 77 -7.94 -13.40 -0.72
C VAL A 77 -7.85 -11.90 -0.95
N LEU A 78 -6.77 -11.50 -1.62
CA LEU A 78 -6.46 -10.12 -1.99
C LEU A 78 -6.52 -9.96 -3.50
N GLY A 79 -7.32 -9.01 -4.01
CA GLY A 79 -7.37 -8.66 -5.44
C GLY A 79 -6.59 -7.38 -5.72
N GLU A 80 -5.64 -7.50 -6.64
CA GLU A 80 -4.84 -6.41 -7.21
C GLU A 80 -5.35 -6.06 -8.61
N LEU A 81 -5.63 -4.78 -8.86
CA LEU A 81 -5.88 -4.24 -10.19
C LEU A 81 -4.58 -3.69 -10.78
N VAL A 82 -4.19 -4.18 -11.95
CA VAL A 82 -3.07 -3.71 -12.76
C VAL A 82 -3.61 -2.91 -13.94
N PHE A 83 -3.05 -1.72 -14.15
CA PHE A 83 -3.35 -0.86 -15.30
C PHE A 83 -2.40 -1.23 -16.45
N ASN A 84 -2.92 -1.84 -17.52
CA ASN A 84 -2.07 -2.42 -18.57
C ASN A 84 -1.55 -1.36 -19.56
N HIS A 85 -2.29 -0.26 -19.74
CA HIS A 85 -1.96 0.80 -20.70
C HIS A 85 -1.44 2.08 -20.05
N GLU A 86 -1.54 2.19 -18.72
CA GLU A 86 -1.09 3.36 -17.97
C GLU A 86 0.13 3.01 -17.11
N LYS A 87 1.09 3.93 -17.01
CA LYS A 87 2.19 3.83 -16.03
C LYS A 87 1.71 4.22 -14.63
N ARG A 88 0.72 3.50 -14.12
CA ARG A 88 0.09 3.72 -12.81
C ARG A 88 0.42 2.55 -11.87
N LYS A 89 0.63 2.85 -10.59
CA LYS A 89 0.79 1.79 -9.58
C LYS A 89 -0.48 0.97 -9.49
N SER A 90 -0.32 -0.34 -9.32
CA SER A 90 -1.44 -1.23 -9.08
C SER A 90 -2.17 -0.89 -7.79
N LYS A 91 -3.46 -1.21 -7.74
CA LYS A 91 -4.37 -0.85 -6.65
C LYS A 91 -4.94 -2.12 -6.01
N LYS A 92 -5.02 -2.17 -4.68
CA LYS A 92 -5.83 -3.18 -3.99
C LYS A 92 -7.30 -2.84 -4.22
N ILE A 93 -8.06 -3.77 -4.79
CA ILE A 93 -9.50 -3.59 -5.05
C ILE A 93 -10.38 -4.58 -4.29
N TYR A 94 -9.81 -5.66 -3.75
CA TYR A 94 -10.59 -6.70 -3.08
C TYR A 94 -9.82 -7.26 -1.88
N TRP A 95 -10.49 -7.44 -0.75
CA TRP A 95 -9.98 -8.16 0.42
C TRP A 95 -11.12 -8.93 1.08
N GLN A 96 -11.05 -10.26 1.02
CA GLN A 96 -12.02 -11.15 1.67
C GLN A 96 -11.34 -12.04 2.71
N TYR A 97 -11.94 -12.11 3.91
CA TYR A 97 -11.52 -13.00 4.99
C TYR A 97 -12.21 -14.37 4.88
N ARG A 98 -11.55 -15.42 5.39
CA ARG A 98 -12.00 -16.82 5.34
C ARG A 98 -12.22 -17.33 3.91
N GLU A 99 -11.32 -16.97 3.02
CA GLU A 99 -11.35 -17.36 1.62
C GLU A 99 -9.93 -17.73 1.16
N ASN A 100 -9.82 -18.73 0.30
CA ASN A 100 -8.56 -19.21 -0.26
C ASN A 100 -8.62 -19.50 -1.77
N ARG A 101 -9.76 -19.24 -2.41
CA ARG A 101 -9.94 -19.36 -3.86
C ARG A 101 -10.41 -18.04 -4.45
N ALA A 102 -10.10 -17.83 -5.72
CA ALA A 102 -10.50 -16.64 -6.44
C ALA A 102 -11.11 -17.02 -7.79
N TYR A 103 -12.39 -16.68 -7.97
CA TYR A 103 -13.11 -16.76 -9.23
C TYR A 103 -13.29 -15.34 -9.76
N ILE A 104 -12.57 -15.01 -10.83
CA ILE A 104 -12.56 -13.67 -11.44
C ILE A 104 -13.32 -13.75 -12.76
N ASN A 105 -14.39 -12.98 -12.89
CA ASN A 105 -15.20 -12.90 -14.12
C ASN A 105 -15.43 -11.44 -14.49
N TRP A 106 -15.03 -11.06 -15.70
CA TRP A 106 -15.32 -9.74 -16.26
C TRP A 106 -16.70 -9.73 -16.91
N ARG A 107 -17.51 -8.70 -16.62
CA ARG A 107 -18.78 -8.45 -17.31
C ARG A 107 -18.57 -7.59 -18.55
N ASP A 108 -17.69 -6.61 -18.43
CA ASP A 108 -17.22 -5.68 -19.46
C ASP A 108 -15.80 -5.22 -19.07
N ASP A 109 -15.30 -4.12 -19.63
CA ASP A 109 -13.92 -3.68 -19.41
C ASP A 109 -13.65 -3.12 -18.01
N ASP A 110 -14.67 -2.53 -17.40
CA ASP A 110 -14.60 -1.78 -16.16
C ASP A 110 -15.39 -2.43 -15.01
N THR A 111 -16.09 -3.54 -15.26
CA THR A 111 -16.85 -4.27 -14.25
C THR A 111 -16.35 -5.70 -14.09
N VAL A 112 -15.83 -6.00 -12.90
CA VAL A 112 -15.32 -7.32 -12.53
C VAL A 112 -16.08 -7.91 -11.35
N SER A 113 -16.32 -9.22 -11.37
CA SER A 113 -16.83 -10.00 -10.24
C SER A 113 -15.73 -10.90 -9.69
N ILE A 114 -15.44 -10.77 -8.39
CA ILE A 114 -14.46 -11.57 -7.66
C ILE A 114 -15.21 -12.30 -6.54
N ASN A 115 -15.33 -13.63 -6.64
CA ASN A 115 -16.09 -14.47 -5.69
C ASN A 115 -17.51 -13.95 -5.42
N GLY A 116 -18.19 -13.45 -6.45
CA GLY A 116 -19.55 -12.93 -6.35
C GLY A 116 -19.65 -11.45 -5.97
N VAL A 117 -18.58 -10.81 -5.50
CA VAL A 117 -18.54 -9.35 -5.26
C VAL A 117 -18.26 -8.65 -6.58
N THR A 118 -19.19 -7.81 -7.02
CA THR A 118 -19.04 -7.02 -8.26
C THR A 118 -18.48 -5.65 -7.93
N LEU A 119 -17.49 -5.19 -8.70
CA LEU A 119 -16.79 -3.92 -8.55
C LEU A 119 -16.69 -3.20 -9.89
N ASN A 120 -17.00 -1.91 -9.88
CA ASN A 120 -16.71 -0.97 -10.97
C ASN A 120 -15.29 -0.40 -10.77
N VAL A 121 -14.33 -0.91 -11.53
CA VAL A 121 -12.91 -0.55 -11.46
C VAL A 121 -12.58 0.60 -12.42
N PRO A 122 -11.67 1.52 -12.05
CA PRO A 122 -10.71 1.42 -10.95
C PRO A 122 -11.20 2.04 -9.63
N ASP A 123 -12.42 2.55 -9.55
CA ASP A 123 -12.84 3.43 -8.47
C ASP A 123 -13.31 2.66 -7.24
N GLU A 124 -14.10 1.61 -7.42
CA GLU A 124 -14.63 0.80 -6.32
C GLU A 124 -13.60 -0.17 -5.75
N THR A 125 -13.75 -0.41 -4.45
CA THR A 125 -12.96 -1.40 -3.72
C THR A 125 -13.86 -2.11 -2.72
N TYR A 126 -13.54 -3.36 -2.41
CA TYR A 126 -14.20 -4.13 -1.37
C TYR A 126 -13.18 -4.55 -0.30
N ASP A 127 -13.54 -4.30 0.96
CA ASP A 127 -12.86 -4.80 2.14
C ASP A 127 -13.90 -5.39 3.08
N PHE A 128 -13.75 -6.67 3.45
CA PHE A 128 -14.75 -7.37 4.26
C PHE A 128 -15.08 -6.67 5.59
N ARG A 129 -14.15 -5.84 6.09
CA ARG A 129 -14.29 -5.09 7.34
C ARG A 129 -15.22 -3.88 7.25
N ASP A 130 -15.47 -3.38 6.04
CA ASP A 130 -16.32 -2.20 5.85
C ASP A 130 -17.83 -2.52 6.02
N ASN A 131 -18.17 -3.82 6.07
CA ASN A 131 -19.54 -4.33 6.19
C ASN A 131 -19.78 -5.12 7.50
N GLU A 132 -18.88 -5.04 8.48
CA GLU A 132 -19.05 -5.61 9.84
C GLU A 132 -19.73 -4.65 10.82
#